data_AF-A0A9D2QBG8-F1
#
_entry.id   AF-A0A9D2QBG8-F1
#
_cell.length_a   1.000
_cell.length_b   1.000
_cell.length_c   1.000
_cell.angle_alpha   90.00
_cell.angle_beta   90.00
_cell.angle_gamma   90.00
#
_symmetry.space_group_name_H-M   'P 1'
#
loop_
_entity.id
_entity.type
_entity.pdbx_description
1 polymer ?
#
loop_
_entity_poly.entity_id
_entity_poly.type
_entity_poly.pdbx_seq_one_letter_code
_entity_poly.pdbx_strand_id
1 'polypeptide(L)' 'MTEEMKFFMYLLEYYSAYKNKKTGEVLEEWEKDGIVQKIYDNYWVYHTERIENAYMDIDSLMKTGKSAW' A
#
# COMPACT_ATOMS: atom_id res chain seq x y z
N MET A 1 12.16 -14.62 -4.20
CA MET A 1 11.23 -13.52 -3.88
C MET A 1 9.89 -13.87 -4.49
N THR A 2 8.81 -13.89 -3.71
CA THR A 2 7.48 -14.24 -4.21
C THR A 2 6.90 -13.08 -5.04
N GLU A 3 5.87 -13.34 -5.86
CA GLU A 3 5.23 -12.29 -6.66
C GLU A 3 4.55 -11.24 -5.77
N GLU A 4 3.99 -11.67 -4.64
CA GLU A 4 3.41 -10.80 -3.62
C GLU A 4 4.45 -9.82 -3.07
N MET A 5 5.67 -10.29 -2.77
CA MET A 5 6.74 -9.43 -2.29
C MET A 5 7.21 -8.44 -3.36
N LYS A 6 7.34 -8.89 -4.63
CA LYS A 6 7.70 -8.00 -5.74
C LYS A 6 6.66 -6.91 -5.93
N PHE A 7 5.38 -7.28 -5.93
CA PHE A 7 4.29 -6.33 -6.06
C PHE A 7 4.18 -5.39 -4.86
N PHE A 8 4.39 -5.88 -3.65
CA PHE A 8 4.42 -5.04 -2.46
C PHE A 8 5.49 -3.94 -2.56
N MET A 9 6.72 -4.30 -2.97
CA MET A 9 7.77 -3.31 -3.19
C MET A 9 7.42 -2.32 -4.31
N TYR A 10 6.88 -2.81 -5.43
CA TYR A 10 6.39 -1.97 -6.53
C TYR A 10 5.33 -0.98 -6.04
N LEU A 11 4.32 -1.45 -5.30
CA LEU A 11 3.24 -0.65 -4.75
C LEU A 11 3.77 0.42 -3.80
N LEU A 12 4.69 0.05 -2.91
CA LEU A 12 5.33 0.96 -1.96
C LEU A 12 6.10 2.07 -2.70
N GLU A 13 6.92 1.74 -3.69
CA GLU A 13 7.68 2.73 -4.47
C GLU A 13 6.76 3.70 -5.23
N TYR A 14 5.75 3.17 -5.91
CA TYR A 14 4.82 3.98 -6.70
C TYR A 14 3.89 4.84 -5.83
N TYR A 15 3.40 4.31 -4.71
CA TYR A 15 2.65 5.11 -3.75
C TYR A 15 3.50 6.22 -3.14
N SER A 16 4.78 5.94 -2.87
CA SER A 16 5.73 6.95 -2.38
C SER A 16 5.95 8.08 -3.40
N ALA A 17 6.11 7.72 -4.68
CA ALA A 17 6.17 8.70 -5.76
C ALA A 17 4.87 9.51 -5.87
N TYR A 18 3.71 8.86 -5.79
CA TYR A 18 2.39 9.51 -5.80
C TYR A 18 2.21 10.51 -4.65
N LYS A 19 2.69 10.17 -3.44
CA LYS A 19 2.66 11.06 -2.27
C LYS A 19 3.81 12.07 -2.23
N ASN A 20 4.74 12.03 -3.19
CA ASN A 20 5.95 12.83 -3.20
C ASN A 20 6.74 12.71 -1.89
N LYS A 21 6.91 11.48 -1.39
CA LYS A 21 7.63 11.14 -0.15
C LYS A 21 8.74 10.12 -0.44
N LYS A 22 9.70 9.99 0.48
CA LYS A 22 10.69 8.90 0.40
C LYS A 22 10.04 7.56 0.75
N THR A 23 10.46 6.49 0.09
CA THR A 23 9.97 5.13 0.33
C THR A 23 10.08 4.71 1.80
N GLY A 24 11.17 5.06 2.48
CA GLY A 24 11.35 4.76 3.90
C GLY A 24 10.35 5.50 4.80
N GLU A 25 10.02 6.76 4.49
CA GLU A 25 9.05 7.55 5.28
C GLU A 25 7.64 6.96 5.14
N VAL A 26 7.27 6.53 3.94
CA VAL A 26 5.98 5.87 3.68
C VAL A 26 5.89 4.53 4.39
N LEU A 27 6.95 3.72 4.35
CA LEU A 27 6.96 2.43 5.03
C LEU A 27 6.83 2.62 6.56
N GLU A 28 7.55 3.58 7.13
CA GLU A 28 7.41 3.93 8.55
C GLU A 28 5.98 4.39 8.91
N GLU A 29 5.32 5.15 8.04
CA GLU A 29 3.91 5.55 8.23
C GLU A 29 2.99 4.32 8.24
N TRP A 30 3.15 3.41 7.27
CA TRP A 30 2.37 2.18 7.22
C TRP A 30 2.60 1.25 8.41
N GLU A 31 3.83 1.19 8.92
CA GLU A 31 4.20 0.44 10.12
C GLU A 31 3.56 1.05 11.38
N LYS A 32 3.62 2.38 11.52
CA LYS A 32 3.00 3.12 12.64
C LYS A 32 1.48 2.93 12.68
N ASP A 33 0.84 2.91 11.52
CA ASP A 33 -0.60 2.69 11.39
C ASP A 33 -1.00 1.21 11.47
N GLY A 34 -0.02 0.29 11.48
CA GLY A 34 -0.26 -1.15 11.59
C GLY A 34 -0.96 -1.76 10.36
N ILE A 35 -0.74 -1.19 9.17
CA ILE A 35 -1.46 -1.57 7.94
C ILE A 35 -0.62 -2.37 6.95
N VAL A 36 0.69 -2.53 7.17
CA VAL A 36 1.61 -3.26 6.26
C VAL A 36 1.09 -4.65 5.89
N GLN A 37 0.68 -5.46 6.87
CA GLN A 37 0.18 -6.81 6.60
C GLN A 37 -1.13 -6.78 5.79
N LYS A 38 -2.02 -5.83 6.07
CA LYS A 38 -3.28 -5.66 5.32
C LYS A 38 -3.01 -5.33 3.85
N ILE A 39 -2.03 -4.45 3.59
CA ILE A 39 -1.61 -4.09 2.24
C ILE A 39 -1.02 -5.30 1.52
N TYR A 40 -0.16 -6.07 2.21
CA TYR A 40 0.46 -7.27 1.66
C TYR A 40 -0.56 -8.36 1.32
N ASP A 41 -1.52 -8.61 2.22
CA ASP A 41 -2.56 -9.63 2.05
C ASP A 41 -3.57 -9.28 0.94
N ASN A 42 -3.74 -7.98 0.64
CA ASN A 42 -4.58 -7.49 -0.45
C ASN A 42 -3.96 -7.63 -1.86
N TYR A 43 -2.84 -8.36 -1.99
CA TYR A 43 -2.14 -8.59 -3.25
C TYR A 43 -3.07 -8.87 -4.43
N TRP A 44 -3.99 -9.84 -4.30
CA TRP A 44 -4.85 -10.24 -5.41
C TRP A 44 -5.77 -9.13 -5.91
N VAL A 45 -6.31 -8.31 -5.00
CA VAL A 45 -7.18 -7.18 -5.36
C VAL A 45 -6.34 -6.10 -6.04
N TYR A 46 -5.23 -5.71 -5.42
CA TYR A 46 -4.40 -4.62 -5.94
C TYR A 46 -3.67 -4.94 -7.23
N HIS A 47 -3.27 -6.20 -7.43
CA HIS A 47 -2.53 -6.63 -8.61
C HIS A 47 -3.42 -6.80 -9.85
N THR A 48 -4.74 -6.93 -9.69
CA THR A 48 -5.67 -7.18 -10.80
C THR A 48 -6.45 -5.94 -11.25
N GLU A 49 -6.52 -4.92 -10.41
CA GLU A 49 -7.23 -3.68 -10.69
C GLU A 49 -6.29 -2.52 -11.06
N ARG A 50 -6.84 -1.30 -11.14
CA ARG A 50 -6.05 -0.09 -11.31
C ARG A 50 -5.26 0.20 -10.04
N ILE A 51 -4.01 0.62 -10.18
CA ILE A 51 -3.13 0.89 -9.05
C ILE A 51 -3.69 2.01 -8.14
N GLU A 52 -4.43 2.96 -8.70
CA GLU A 52 -5.09 4.03 -7.96
C GLU A 52 -6.15 3.52 -6.97
N ASN A 53 -6.77 2.36 -7.24
CA ASN A 53 -7.69 1.72 -6.29
C ASN A 53 -6.94 1.28 -5.03
N ALA A 54 -5.72 0.78 -5.17
CA ALA A 54 -4.86 0.45 -4.03
C ALA A 54 -4.48 1.72 -3.26
N TYR A 55 -4.19 2.84 -3.95
CA TYR A 55 -3.88 4.11 -3.28
C TYR A 55 -5.05 4.63 -2.46
N MET A 56 -6.27 4.57 -3.01
CA MET A 56 -7.49 4.96 -2.29
C MET A 56 -7.73 4.09 -1.06
N ASP A 57 -7.49 2.78 -1.16
CA ASP A 57 -7.62 1.87 -0.02
C ASP A 57 -6.57 2.16 1.06
N ILE A 58 -5.31 2.33 0.67
CA ILE A 58 -4.22 2.68 1.59
C ILE A 58 -4.51 4.00 2.30
N ASP A 59 -4.98 5.03 1.58
CA ASP A 59 -5.39 6.30 2.18
C ASP A 59 -6.54 6.12 3.20
N SER A 60 -7.52 5.27 2.89
CA SER A 60 -8.60 4.94 3.83
C SER A 60 -8.10 4.18 5.05
N LEU A 61 -7.19 3.23 4.86
CA LEU A 61 -6.56 2.45 5.93
C LEU A 61 -5.76 3.34 6.87
N MET A 62 -4.94 4.25 6.34
CA MET A 62 -4.18 5.23 7.13
C MET A 62 -5.10 6.19 7.88
N LYS A 63 -6.17 6.67 7.23
CA LYS A 63 -7.07 7.68 7.81
C LYS A 63 -8.07 7.12 8.82
N THR A 64 -8.57 5.90 8.60
CA THR A 64 -9.73 5.35 9.31
C THR A 64 -9.50 3.97 9.92
N GLY A 65 -8.39 3.30 9.58
CA GLY A 65 -8.12 1.92 9.93
C GLY A 65 -8.95 0.88 9.15
N LYS A 66 -9.79 1.33 8.21
CA LYS A 66 -10.73 0.52 7.43
C LYS A 66 -10.48 0.65 5.93
N SER A 67 -10.77 -0.44 5.22
CA SER A 67 -10.74 -0.47 3.75
C SER A 67 -11.70 0.57 3.16
N ALA A 68 -11.37 1.07 1.97
CA ALA A 68 -12.26 1.87 1.14
C ALA A 68 -13.39 1.03 0.52
N TRP A 69 -13.32 -0.30 0.66
CA TRP A 69 -14.26 -1.29 0.15
C TRP A 69 -15.06 -1.93 1.29
#